data_AF-A0A1F2WD13-F1
#
_entry.id   AF-A0A1F2WD13-F1
#
_cell.length_a   1.000
_cell.length_b   1.000
_cell.length_c   1.000
_cell.angle_alpha   90.00
_cell.angle_beta   90.00
_cell.angle_gamma   90.00
#
_symmetry.space_group_name_H-M   'P 1'
#
loop_
_entity.id
_entity.type
_entity.pdbx_description
1 polymer ?
#
loop_
_entity_poly.entity_id
_entity_poly.type
_entity_poly.pdbx_seq_one_letter_code
_entity_poly.pdbx_strand_id
1 'polypeptide(L)'
;MTQAAIVYRRNQQPRKGLALAGAIFCVKAILLIPHLIIVTVLGYVAYAVGYIGFWIVAFTGGLPRGLQDLITMWLRWGARAYGWLAGITDEYPPFDPDPQDFPIDAHTPVNESPSKGWAVAGIFVFPKAICAIPHLFLLWFVMVGVVVVTWVGYVVTFFTGRFPTGMQDFIAGAMQWYTRVLSWLLGLTDEYPPFGVAISPAA
;
A
#
# COMPACT_ATOMS: atom_id res chain seq x y z
N MET A 1 10.87 12.98 -2.80
CA MET A 1 9.39 13.01 -2.82
C MET A 1 8.91 13.22 -1.39
N THR A 2 7.91 14.06 -1.16
CA THR A 2 7.39 14.32 0.21
C THR A 2 6.29 13.35 0.64
N GLN A 3 5.68 12.65 -0.33
CA GLN A 3 4.59 11.71 -0.12
C GLN A 3 4.84 10.38 -0.80
N ALA A 4 4.17 9.36 -0.29
CA ALA A 4 4.21 8.04 -0.88
C ALA A 4 3.45 7.98 -2.22
N ALA A 5 3.98 7.18 -3.13
CA ALA A 5 3.42 6.94 -4.46
C ALA A 5 3.43 5.43 -4.75
N ILE A 6 2.46 4.98 -5.55
CA ILE A 6 2.51 3.64 -6.15
C ILE A 6 2.96 3.81 -7.59
N VAL A 7 4.07 3.17 -7.93
CA VAL A 7 4.54 3.05 -9.31
C VAL A 7 4.11 1.68 -9.80
N TYR A 8 3.43 1.62 -10.94
CA TYR A 8 3.00 0.35 -11.49
C TYR A 8 3.02 0.33 -13.01
N ARG A 9 3.27 -0.85 -13.57
CA ARG A 9 3.18 -1.15 -14.99
C ARG A 9 1.81 -1.78 -15.25
N ARG A 10 1.06 -1.20 -16.19
CA ARG A 10 -0.25 -1.72 -16.57
C ARG A 10 -0.17 -3.14 -17.12
N ASN A 11 -1.06 -4.01 -16.67
CA ASN A 11 -1.22 -5.34 -17.24
C ASN A 11 -1.97 -5.25 -18.57
N GLN A 12 -1.23 -5.24 -19.68
CA GLN A 12 -1.78 -5.14 -21.03
C GLN A 12 -2.21 -6.50 -21.61
N GLN A 13 -1.60 -7.59 -21.14
CA GLN A 13 -1.83 -8.95 -21.65
C GLN A 13 -2.19 -9.89 -20.50
N PRO A 14 -3.34 -9.67 -19.84
CA PRO A 14 -3.72 -10.49 -18.71
C PRO A 14 -4.02 -11.94 -19.14
N ARG A 15 -3.58 -12.90 -18.34
CA ARG A 15 -3.81 -14.33 -18.56
C ARG A 15 -5.26 -14.67 -18.22
N LYS A 16 -6.04 -15.09 -19.22
CA LYS A 16 -7.46 -15.46 -19.04
C LYS A 16 -7.70 -16.49 -17.92
N GLY A 17 -6.80 -17.45 -17.75
CA GLY A 17 -6.88 -18.45 -16.66
C GLY A 17 -6.72 -17.82 -15.27
N LEU A 18 -5.81 -16.85 -15.12
CA LEU A 18 -5.66 -16.10 -13.86
C LEU A 18 -6.83 -15.14 -13.63
N ALA A 19 -7.40 -14.59 -14.70
CA ALA A 19 -8.62 -13.79 -14.60
C ALA A 19 -9.81 -14.63 -14.15
N LEU A 20 -9.95 -15.86 -14.64
CA LEU A 20 -10.96 -16.81 -14.16
C LEU A 20 -10.72 -17.17 -12.68
N ALA A 21 -9.47 -17.45 -12.30
CA ALA A 21 -9.11 -17.69 -10.91
C ALA A 21 -9.35 -16.46 -10.00
N GLY A 22 -9.28 -15.25 -10.56
CA GLY A 22 -9.63 -14.02 -9.86
C GLY A 22 -11.15 -13.81 -9.75
N ALA A 23 -11.92 -14.14 -10.78
CA ALA A 23 -13.38 -14.11 -10.74
C ALA A 23 -13.92 -15.10 -9.69
N ILE A 24 -13.25 -16.24 -9.54
CA ILE A 24 -13.41 -17.19 -8.43
C ILE A 24 -12.45 -16.77 -7.29
N PHE A 25 -12.69 -15.59 -6.71
CA PHE A 25 -11.82 -14.88 -5.77
C PHE A 25 -11.08 -15.77 -4.75
N CYS A 26 -11.73 -16.82 -4.25
CA CYS A 26 -11.14 -17.81 -3.35
C CYS A 26 -9.81 -18.39 -3.84
N VAL A 27 -9.64 -18.66 -5.15
CA VAL A 27 -8.42 -19.29 -5.66
C VAL A 27 -7.22 -18.37 -5.48
N LYS A 28 -7.30 -17.12 -5.95
CA LYS A 28 -6.22 -16.14 -5.73
C LYS A 28 -6.02 -15.86 -4.24
N ALA A 29 -7.08 -15.71 -3.46
CA ALA A 29 -6.97 -15.47 -2.02
C ALA A 29 -6.23 -16.61 -1.29
N ILE A 30 -6.53 -17.88 -1.63
CA ILE A 30 -5.85 -19.06 -1.05
C ILE A 30 -4.37 -19.08 -1.44
N LEU A 31 -4.05 -18.86 -2.72
CA LEU A 31 -2.66 -18.82 -3.19
C LEU A 31 -1.84 -17.69 -2.55
N LEU A 32 -2.52 -16.63 -2.09
CA LEU A 32 -1.89 -15.50 -1.43
C LEU A 32 -1.74 -15.67 0.09
N ILE A 33 -2.31 -16.71 0.71
CA ILE A 33 -2.25 -16.93 2.18
C ILE A 33 -0.83 -16.73 2.74
N PRO A 34 0.25 -17.30 2.17
CA PRO A 34 1.60 -17.08 2.68
C PRO A 34 1.99 -15.60 2.71
N HIS A 35 1.65 -14.83 1.68
CA HIS A 35 1.91 -13.40 1.60
C HIS A 35 1.05 -12.60 2.57
N LEU A 36 -0.22 -12.99 2.77
CA LEU A 36 -1.10 -12.34 3.76
C LEU A 36 -0.58 -12.53 5.18
N ILE A 37 -0.05 -13.71 5.51
CA ILE A 37 0.62 -13.97 6.79
C ILE A 37 1.84 -13.05 6.92
N ILE A 38 2.71 -12.99 5.91
CA ILE A 38 3.92 -12.16 5.95
C ILE A 38 3.56 -10.67 6.11
N VAL A 39 2.65 -10.14 5.28
CA VAL A 39 2.21 -8.74 5.36
C VAL A 39 1.60 -8.42 6.73
N THR A 40 0.85 -9.36 7.31
CA THR A 40 0.25 -9.17 8.64
C THR A 40 1.31 -9.14 9.73
N VAL A 41 2.22 -10.11 9.74
CA VAL A 41 3.32 -10.18 10.72
C VAL A 41 4.23 -8.97 10.58
N LEU A 42 4.69 -8.65 9.38
CA LEU A 42 5.49 -7.45 9.10
C LEU A 42 4.74 -6.17 9.47
N GLY A 43 3.42 -6.14 9.32
CA GLY A 43 2.60 -5.01 9.74
C GLY A 43 2.65 -4.80 11.25
N TYR A 44 2.46 -5.85 12.05
CA TYR A 44 2.60 -5.74 13.50
C TYR A 44 4.00 -5.27 13.92
N VAL A 45 5.05 -5.78 13.25
CA VAL A 45 6.42 -5.31 13.48
C VAL A 45 6.56 -3.84 13.08
N ALA A 46 6.04 -3.42 11.91
CA ALA A 46 6.05 -2.04 11.43
C ALA A 46 5.36 -1.07 12.40
N TYR A 47 4.19 -1.44 12.94
CA TYR A 47 3.50 -0.65 13.96
C TYR A 47 4.30 -0.54 15.26
N ALA A 48 4.90 -1.65 15.72
CA ALA A 48 5.71 -1.65 16.93
C ALA A 48 6.97 -0.76 16.75
N VAL A 49 7.69 -0.91 15.64
CA VAL A 49 8.89 -0.10 15.36
C VAL A 49 8.55 1.36 15.08
N GLY A 50 7.41 1.67 14.44
CA GLY A 50 6.93 3.03 14.27
C GLY A 50 6.60 3.69 15.60
N TYR A 51 5.96 2.95 16.51
CA TYR A 51 5.69 3.43 17.87
C TYR A 51 6.97 3.71 18.66
N ILE A 52 7.95 2.80 18.62
CA ILE A 52 9.29 3.02 19.18
C ILE A 52 9.98 4.23 18.51
N GLY A 53 9.83 4.36 17.19
CA GLY A 53 10.34 5.46 16.38
C GLY A 53 9.85 6.82 16.88
N PHE A 54 8.60 6.95 17.32
CA PHE A 54 8.12 8.21 17.89
C PHE A 54 8.86 8.62 19.16
N TRP A 55 9.16 7.67 20.04
CA TRP A 55 9.99 7.96 21.23
C TRP A 55 11.39 8.40 20.82
N ILE A 56 12.01 7.71 19.88
CA ILE A 56 13.33 8.06 19.37
C ILE A 56 13.33 9.47 18.78
N VAL A 57 12.36 9.82 17.93
CA VAL A 57 12.25 11.15 17.34
C VAL A 57 11.98 12.22 18.41
N ALA A 58 11.11 11.97 19.39
CA ALA A 58 10.82 12.94 20.44
C ALA A 58 12.10 13.36 21.21
N PHE A 59 12.96 12.39 21.53
CA PHE A 59 14.22 12.66 22.23
C PHE A 59 15.32 13.17 21.29
N THR A 60 15.57 12.48 20.19
CA THR A 60 16.75 12.70 19.33
C THR A 60 16.50 13.65 18.17
N GLY A 61 15.26 13.79 17.71
CA GLY A 61 14.91 14.54 16.50
C GLY A 61 15.19 13.79 15.19
N GLY A 62 15.61 12.52 15.24
CA GLY A 62 15.87 11.71 14.05
C GLY A 62 15.15 10.36 14.09
N LEU A 63 14.72 9.87 12.93
CA LEU A 63 14.16 8.53 12.78
C LEU A 63 15.21 7.61 12.13
N PRO A 64 15.76 6.63 12.86
CA PRO A 64 16.78 5.72 12.33
C PRO A 64 16.38 5.09 10.98
N ARG A 65 17.33 5.07 10.03
CA ARG A 65 17.10 4.56 8.66
C ARG A 65 16.54 3.13 8.67
N GLY A 66 17.10 2.23 9.47
CA GLY A 66 16.61 0.84 9.55
C GLY A 66 15.15 0.69 9.98
N LEU A 67 14.59 1.63 10.78
CA LEU A 67 13.16 1.62 11.12
C LEU A 67 12.32 2.07 9.92
N GLN A 68 12.79 3.09 9.19
CA GLN A 68 12.14 3.57 7.98
C GLN A 68 12.14 2.49 6.91
N ASP A 69 13.29 1.87 6.66
CA ASP A 69 13.47 0.81 5.67
C ASP A 69 12.57 -0.40 5.97
N LEU A 70 12.35 -0.75 7.25
CA LEU A 70 11.42 -1.81 7.63
C LEU A 70 9.96 -1.46 7.30
N ILE A 71 9.54 -0.24 7.61
CA ILE A 71 8.18 0.23 7.30
C ILE A 71 7.99 0.27 5.78
N THR A 72 8.98 0.79 5.05
CA THR A 72 9.01 0.82 3.59
C THR A 72 8.91 -0.59 3.01
N MET A 73 9.72 -1.54 3.50
CA MET A 73 9.68 -2.94 3.08
C MET A 73 8.29 -3.55 3.27
N TRP A 74 7.64 -3.31 4.42
CA TRP A 74 6.28 -3.79 4.67
C TRP A 74 5.28 -3.20 3.67
N LEU A 75 5.32 -1.88 3.43
CA LEU A 75 4.44 -1.20 2.48
C LEU A 75 4.64 -1.70 1.05
N ARG A 76 5.89 -1.91 0.63
CA ARG A 76 6.24 -2.49 -0.68
C ARG A 76 5.74 -3.93 -0.81
N TRP A 77 5.91 -4.76 0.22
CA TRP A 77 5.39 -6.13 0.23
C TRP A 77 3.86 -6.14 0.11
N GLY A 78 3.17 -5.27 0.84
CA GLY A 78 1.73 -5.08 0.74
C GLY A 78 1.30 -4.69 -0.69
N ALA A 79 1.99 -3.72 -1.30
CA ALA A 79 1.71 -3.31 -2.67
C ALA A 79 1.82 -4.46 -3.67
N ARG A 80 2.86 -5.30 -3.55
CA ARG A 80 3.03 -6.49 -4.40
C ARG A 80 1.90 -7.51 -4.20
N ALA A 81 1.61 -7.86 -2.95
CA ALA A 81 0.62 -8.86 -2.59
C ALA A 81 -0.80 -8.45 -3.05
N TYR A 82 -1.22 -7.25 -2.68
CA TYR A 82 -2.56 -6.74 -3.04
C TYR A 82 -2.66 -6.38 -4.53
N GLY A 83 -1.58 -5.92 -5.16
CA GLY A 83 -1.56 -5.66 -6.61
C GLY A 83 -1.77 -6.93 -7.43
N TRP A 84 -1.16 -8.05 -7.03
CA TRP A 84 -1.41 -9.34 -7.65
C TRP A 84 -2.84 -9.84 -7.39
N LEU A 85 -3.34 -9.69 -6.16
CA LEU A 85 -4.72 -10.06 -5.82
C LEU A 85 -5.75 -9.26 -6.61
N ALA A 86 -5.46 -8.00 -6.88
CA ALA A 86 -6.33 -7.08 -7.61
C ALA A 86 -6.19 -7.17 -9.14
N GLY A 87 -5.26 -7.98 -9.64
CA GLY A 87 -5.08 -8.19 -11.08
C GLY A 87 -4.24 -7.12 -11.78
N ILE A 88 -3.58 -6.24 -11.03
CA ILE A 88 -2.61 -5.26 -11.58
C ILE A 88 -1.42 -5.99 -12.20
N THR A 89 -1.06 -7.15 -11.67
CA THR A 89 -0.04 -8.02 -12.25
C THR A 89 -0.49 -9.48 -12.19
N ASP A 90 -0.05 -10.25 -13.18
CA ASP A 90 -0.21 -11.70 -13.23
C ASP A 90 1.04 -12.43 -12.72
N GLU A 91 2.12 -11.70 -12.44
CA GLU A 91 3.35 -12.24 -11.87
C GLU A 91 3.15 -12.47 -10.37
N TYR A 92 3.26 -13.74 -9.95
CA TYR A 92 3.10 -14.08 -8.54
C TYR A 92 4.18 -13.38 -7.71
N PRO A 93 3.84 -12.75 -6.57
CA PRO A 93 4.83 -12.00 -5.81
C PRO A 93 5.97 -12.90 -5.32
N PRO A 94 7.24 -12.47 -5.47
CA PRO A 94 8.38 -13.22 -4.96
C PRO A 94 8.47 -13.09 -3.44
N PHE A 95 8.97 -14.14 -2.77
CA PHE A 95 9.34 -14.12 -1.35
C PHE A 95 10.69 -13.43 -1.12
N ASP A 96 10.85 -12.26 -1.72
CA ASP A 96 12.01 -11.39 -1.63
C ASP A 96 11.57 -10.09 -0.93
N PRO A 97 12.29 -9.63 0.11
CA PRO A 97 12.07 -8.32 0.71
C PRO A 97 12.16 -7.15 -0.28
N ASP A 98 13.13 -7.19 -1.21
CA ASP A 98 13.45 -6.09 -2.13
C ASP A 98 13.63 -6.56 -3.59
N PRO A 99 12.56 -7.09 -4.21
CA PRO A 99 12.62 -7.52 -5.59
C PRO A 99 12.79 -6.30 -6.49
N GLN A 100 13.78 -6.37 -7.37
CA GLN A 100 13.99 -5.37 -8.40
C GLN A 100 12.97 -5.55 -9.52
N ASP A 101 12.53 -4.44 -10.12
CA ASP A 101 11.68 -4.41 -11.33
C ASP A 101 10.32 -5.13 -11.25
N PHE A 102 9.78 -5.37 -10.04
CA PHE A 102 8.44 -5.94 -9.91
C PHE A 102 7.39 -4.97 -10.49
N PRO A 103 6.33 -5.45 -11.19
CA PRO A 103 5.39 -4.58 -11.90
C PRO A 103 4.60 -3.57 -11.06
N ILE A 104 4.62 -3.67 -9.73
CA ILE A 104 3.98 -2.72 -8.83
C ILE A 104 4.85 -2.52 -7.59
N ASP A 105 5.16 -1.28 -7.25
CA ASP A 105 5.98 -0.96 -6.09
C ASP A 105 5.50 0.30 -5.35
N ALA A 106 5.76 0.33 -4.04
CA ALA A 106 5.45 1.46 -3.19
C ALA A 106 6.71 2.30 -2.95
N HIS A 107 6.71 3.51 -3.48
CA HIS A 107 7.78 4.48 -3.24
C HIS A 107 7.39 5.33 -2.04
N THR A 108 8.06 5.13 -0.91
CA THR A 108 7.82 5.90 0.31
C THR A 108 8.84 7.02 0.46
N PRO A 109 8.45 8.18 1.01
CA PRO A 109 9.40 9.22 1.36
C PRO A 109 10.30 8.74 2.49
N VAL A 110 11.53 9.25 2.53
CA VAL A 110 12.39 9.13 3.70
C VAL A 110 12.31 10.44 4.48
N ASN A 111 11.98 10.34 5.77
CA ASN A 111 11.94 11.50 6.66
C ASN A 111 13.33 11.76 7.24
N GLU A 112 14.04 12.73 6.67
CA GLU A 112 15.39 13.11 7.12
C GLU A 112 15.35 14.04 8.34
N SER A 113 14.26 14.80 8.51
CA SER A 113 14.09 15.75 9.62
C SER A 113 12.70 15.60 10.26
N PRO A 114 12.44 14.50 10.98
CA PRO A 114 11.12 14.26 11.55
C PRO A 114 10.72 15.29 12.61
N SER A 115 9.46 15.70 12.56
CA SER A 115 8.89 16.65 13.52
C SER A 115 8.71 16.01 14.90
N LYS A 116 9.34 16.62 15.91
CA LYS A 116 9.12 16.24 17.32
C LYS A 116 7.66 16.36 17.75
N GLY A 117 6.95 17.36 17.23
CA GLY A 117 5.52 17.56 17.54
C GLY A 117 4.66 16.42 17.04
N TRP A 118 4.88 15.98 15.79
CA TRP A 118 4.18 14.83 15.23
C TRP A 118 4.58 13.51 15.86
N ALA A 119 5.82 13.38 16.32
CA ALA A 119 6.25 12.22 17.09
C ALA A 119 5.53 12.14 18.43
N VAL A 120 5.46 13.24 19.18
CA VAL A 120 4.69 13.30 20.44
C VAL A 120 3.20 13.01 20.20
N ALA A 121 2.62 13.55 19.13
CA ALA A 121 1.26 13.20 18.70
C ALA A 121 1.08 11.69 18.42
N GLY A 122 2.10 11.02 17.87
CA GLY A 122 2.12 9.58 17.66
C GLY A 122 2.21 8.76 18.96
N ILE A 123 2.97 9.22 19.95
CA ILE A 123 3.09 8.57 21.28
C ILE A 123 1.74 8.50 21.98
N PHE A 124 1.00 9.61 21.96
CA PHE A 124 -0.33 9.69 22.58
C PHE A 124 -1.44 9.08 21.73
N VAL A 125 -1.17 8.76 20.46
CA VAL A 125 -2.07 8.15 19.47
C VAL A 125 -3.29 9.00 19.11
N PHE A 126 -4.01 9.57 20.07
CA PHE A 126 -5.26 10.30 19.88
C PHE A 126 -5.19 11.41 18.83
N PRO A 127 -4.18 12.30 18.81
CA PRO A 127 -4.16 13.38 17.81
C PRO A 127 -4.04 12.83 16.39
N LYS A 128 -3.13 11.87 16.15
CA LYS A 128 -3.02 11.22 14.84
C LYS A 128 -4.26 10.39 14.50
N ALA A 129 -4.86 9.73 15.48
CA ALA A 129 -6.08 8.95 15.29
C ALA A 129 -7.27 9.83 14.85
N ILE A 130 -7.48 10.98 15.50
CA ILE A 130 -8.53 11.93 15.12
C ILE A 130 -8.32 12.42 13.69
N CYS A 131 -7.10 12.82 13.36
CA CYS A 131 -6.74 13.23 12.00
C CYS A 131 -6.90 12.08 10.98
N ALA A 132 -6.77 10.82 11.38
CA ALA A 132 -6.97 9.67 10.49
C ALA A 132 -8.46 9.32 10.27
N ILE A 133 -9.39 9.76 11.13
CA ILE A 133 -10.82 9.39 11.02
C ILE A 133 -11.40 9.68 9.63
N PRO A 134 -11.23 10.88 9.03
CA PRO A 134 -11.75 11.17 7.70
C PRO A 134 -11.18 10.24 6.63
N HIS A 135 -9.88 9.91 6.73
CA HIS A 135 -9.22 8.97 5.83
C HIS A 135 -9.78 7.57 5.98
N LEU A 136 -9.87 7.04 7.21
CA LEU A 136 -10.37 5.70 7.47
C LEU A 136 -11.82 5.55 7.00
N PHE A 137 -12.66 6.56 7.25
CA PHE A 137 -14.05 6.57 6.81
C PHE A 137 -14.15 6.49 5.28
N LEU A 138 -13.47 7.38 4.56
CA LEU A 138 -13.54 7.42 3.10
C LEU A 138 -12.83 6.23 2.44
N LEU A 139 -11.68 5.81 2.97
CA LEU A 139 -10.96 4.62 2.49
C LEU A 139 -11.80 3.36 2.65
N TRP A 140 -12.61 3.25 3.71
CA TRP A 140 -13.52 2.11 3.83
C TRP A 140 -14.43 1.98 2.60
N PHE A 141 -15.08 3.06 2.17
CA PHE A 141 -15.91 3.06 0.95
C PHE A 141 -15.09 2.80 -0.32
N VAL A 142 -13.89 3.40 -0.42
CA VAL A 142 -13.00 3.16 -1.57
C VAL A 142 -12.57 1.71 -1.65
N MET A 143 -12.27 1.06 -0.52
CA MET A 143 -11.87 -0.35 -0.49
C MET A 143 -13.02 -1.28 -0.90
N VAL A 144 -14.26 -0.95 -0.54
CA VAL A 144 -15.44 -1.64 -1.09
C VAL A 144 -15.49 -1.47 -2.62
N GLY A 145 -15.25 -0.25 -3.11
CA GLY A 145 -15.11 0.03 -4.54
C GLY A 145 -14.01 -0.79 -5.22
N VAL A 146 -12.84 -0.92 -4.58
CA VAL A 146 -11.71 -1.72 -5.10
C VAL A 146 -12.10 -3.19 -5.23
N VAL A 147 -12.81 -3.77 -4.26
CA VAL A 147 -13.28 -5.15 -4.34
C VAL A 147 -14.23 -5.34 -5.52
N VAL A 148 -15.21 -4.44 -5.68
CA VAL A 148 -16.18 -4.49 -6.78
C VAL A 148 -15.48 -4.32 -8.13
N VAL A 149 -14.63 -3.30 -8.28
CA VAL A 149 -13.88 -3.01 -9.52
C VAL A 149 -12.94 -4.17 -9.87
N THR A 150 -12.26 -4.76 -8.90
CA THR A 150 -11.39 -5.93 -9.10
C THR A 150 -12.20 -7.11 -9.63
N TRP A 151 -13.33 -7.42 -8.99
CA TRP A 151 -14.17 -8.55 -9.40
C TRP A 151 -14.75 -8.35 -10.79
N VAL A 152 -15.31 -7.17 -11.08
CA VAL A 152 -15.79 -6.80 -12.43
C VAL A 152 -14.64 -6.85 -13.44
N GLY A 153 -13.46 -6.35 -13.07
CA GLY A 153 -12.25 -6.37 -13.89
C GLY A 153 -11.86 -7.79 -14.29
N TYR A 154 -11.95 -8.76 -13.38
CA TYR A 154 -11.72 -10.16 -13.69
C TYR A 154 -12.73 -10.74 -14.68
N VAL A 155 -14.02 -10.45 -14.50
CA VAL A 155 -15.08 -10.88 -15.42
C VAL A 155 -14.85 -10.29 -16.82
N VAL A 156 -14.62 -8.98 -16.91
CA VAL A 156 -14.33 -8.29 -18.17
C VAL A 156 -13.09 -8.86 -18.84
N THR A 157 -12.02 -9.09 -18.08
CA THR A 157 -10.76 -9.64 -18.58
C THR A 157 -10.92 -11.06 -19.11
N PHE A 158 -11.73 -11.89 -18.47
CA PHE A 158 -12.00 -13.26 -18.93
C PHE A 158 -12.59 -13.28 -20.34
N PHE A 159 -13.58 -12.42 -20.60
CA PHE A 159 -14.23 -12.33 -21.92
C PHE A 159 -13.37 -11.57 -22.95
N THR A 160 -12.81 -10.42 -22.58
CA THR A 160 -12.15 -9.50 -23.52
C THR A 160 -10.65 -9.73 -23.68
N GLY A 161 -10.02 -10.45 -22.74
CA GLY A 161 -8.57 -10.59 -22.67
C GLY A 161 -7.83 -9.30 -22.33
N ARG A 162 -8.54 -8.26 -21.84
CA ARG A 162 -7.94 -6.96 -21.49
C ARG A 162 -8.49 -6.49 -20.14
N PHE A 163 -7.59 -6.08 -19.25
CA PHE A 163 -7.98 -5.46 -18.00
C PHE A 163 -8.10 -3.93 -18.21
N PRO A 164 -9.28 -3.32 -18.04
CA PRO A 164 -9.48 -1.91 -18.38
C PRO A 164 -8.53 -0.97 -17.62
N THR A 165 -7.91 -0.03 -18.33
CA THR A 165 -6.88 0.87 -17.76
C THR A 165 -7.41 1.72 -16.61
N GLY A 166 -8.63 2.27 -16.75
CA GLY A 166 -9.25 3.07 -15.70
C GLY A 166 -9.51 2.28 -14.41
N MET A 167 -9.75 0.96 -14.51
CA MET A 167 -9.88 0.10 -13.33
C MET A 167 -8.52 -0.10 -12.66
N GLN A 168 -7.44 -0.30 -13.43
CA GLN A 168 -6.08 -0.40 -12.88
C GLN A 168 -5.67 0.90 -12.19
N ASP A 169 -5.93 2.05 -12.84
CA ASP A 169 -5.61 3.37 -12.30
C ASP A 169 -6.38 3.64 -11.00
N PHE A 170 -7.66 3.24 -10.91
CA PHE A 170 -8.44 3.36 -9.68
C PHE A 170 -7.87 2.51 -8.54
N ILE A 171 -7.55 1.23 -8.81
CA ILE A 171 -7.02 0.30 -7.81
C ILE A 171 -5.65 0.79 -7.30
N ALA A 172 -4.71 1.09 -8.20
CA ALA A 172 -3.39 1.59 -7.80
C ALA A 172 -3.47 2.96 -7.11
N GLY A 173 -4.41 3.82 -7.51
CA GLY A 173 -4.69 5.07 -6.83
C GLY A 173 -5.21 4.89 -5.40
N ALA A 174 -6.10 3.92 -5.17
CA ALA A 174 -6.54 3.56 -3.83
C ALA A 174 -5.40 3.01 -2.96
N MET A 175 -4.56 2.14 -3.54
CA MET A 175 -3.35 1.62 -2.86
C MET A 175 -2.37 2.74 -2.52
N GLN A 176 -2.20 3.72 -3.41
CA GLN A 176 -1.37 4.89 -3.18
C GLN A 176 -1.91 5.75 -2.03
N TRP A 177 -3.22 6.00 -2.01
CA TRP A 177 -3.84 6.70 -0.90
C TRP A 177 -3.64 5.98 0.43
N TYR A 178 -3.90 4.68 0.48
CA TYR A 178 -3.67 3.86 1.66
C TYR A 178 -2.21 3.92 2.13
N THR A 179 -1.26 3.82 1.20
CA THR A 179 0.19 3.91 1.50
C THR A 179 0.58 5.27 2.05
N ARG A 180 0.01 6.38 1.54
CA ARG A 180 0.24 7.73 2.09
C ARG A 180 -0.24 7.83 3.53
N VAL A 181 -1.42 7.28 3.83
CA VAL A 181 -1.97 7.26 5.19
C VAL A 181 -1.06 6.51 6.15
N LEU A 182 -0.61 5.31 5.77
CA LEU A 182 0.29 4.52 6.61
C LEU A 182 1.66 5.17 6.76
N SER A 183 2.20 5.78 5.70
CA SER A 183 3.47 6.50 5.75
C SER A 183 3.43 7.66 6.75
N TRP A 184 2.35 8.46 6.72
CA TRP A 184 2.16 9.56 7.68
C TRP A 184 1.86 9.05 9.10
N LEU A 185 1.01 8.02 9.21
CA LEU A 185 0.69 7.42 10.51
C LEU A 185 1.93 6.93 11.21
N LEU A 186 2.86 6.28 10.50
CA LEU A 186 4.10 5.69 11.03
C LEU A 186 5.30 6.65 11.03
N GLY A 187 5.13 7.90 10.59
CA GLY A 187 6.18 8.93 10.70
C GLY A 187 7.22 8.95 9.57
N LEU A 188 6.99 8.23 8.47
CA LEU A 188 7.79 8.35 7.24
C LEU A 188 7.60 9.72 6.54
N THR A 189 6.54 10.44 6.88
CA THR A 189 6.32 11.82 6.48
C THR A 189 5.53 12.56 7.55
N ASP A 190 5.78 13.86 7.69
CA ASP A 190 5.04 14.76 8.57
C ASP A 190 3.94 15.52 7.81
N GLU A 191 3.88 15.39 6.48
CA GLU A 191 2.83 15.98 5.66
C GLU A 191 1.54 15.19 5.77
N TYR A 192 0.44 15.91 6.06
CA TYR A 192 -0.88 15.29 6.13
C TYR A 192 -1.30 14.73 4.76
N PRO A 193 -1.77 13.46 4.67
CA PRO A 193 -2.01 12.81 3.39
C PRO A 193 -3.14 13.47 2.59
N PRO A 194 -2.96 13.79 1.31
CA PRO A 194 -4.02 14.27 0.45
C PRO A 194 -5.02 13.15 0.18
N PHE A 195 -6.28 13.53 0.03
CA PHE A 195 -7.37 12.64 -0.28
C PHE A 195 -7.40 12.29 -1.77
N GLY A 196 -7.89 11.10 -2.07
CA GLY A 196 -8.26 10.71 -3.43
C GLY A 196 -7.40 9.63 -4.04
N VAL A 197 -7.91 9.10 -5.15
CA VAL A 197 -7.39 7.93 -5.87
C VAL A 197 -6.73 8.31 -7.19
N ALA A 198 -6.41 9.59 -7.39
CA ALA A 198 -5.63 10.00 -8.55
C ALA A 198 -4.19 9.50 -8.37
N ILE A 199 -3.74 8.68 -9.33
CA ILE A 199 -2.34 8.25 -9.37
C ILE A 199 -1.48 9.46 -9.71
N SER A 200 -0.42 9.62 -8.93
CA SER A 200 0.62 10.59 -9.27
C SER A 200 1.39 10.01 -10.44
N PRO A 201 1.61 10.76 -11.54
CA PRO A 201 2.37 10.24 -12.67
C PRO A 201 3.71 9.70 -12.15
N ALA A 202 4.06 8.48 -12.57
CA ALA A 202 5.38 7.92 -12.31
C ALA A 202 6.42 8.90 -12.87
N ALA A 203 7.23 9.48 -12.00
CA ALA A 203 8.34 10.35 -12.38
C ALA A 203 9.46 9.51 -12.99
#